data_AF-A0A485CWG7-F1
#
_entry.id   AF-A0A485CWG7-F1
#
_cell.length_a   1.000
_cell.length_b   1.000
_cell.length_c   1.000
_cell.angle_alpha   90.00
_cell.angle_beta   90.00
_cell.angle_gamma   90.00
#
_symmetry.space_group_name_H-M   'P 1'
#
loop_
_entity.id
_entity.type
_entity.pdbx_description
1 polymer ?
#
loop_
_entity_poly.entity_id
_entity_poly.type
_entity_poly.pdbx_seq_one_letter_code
_entity_poly.pdbx_strand_id
1 'polypeptide(L)'
;MYDGSPVSLTAISKESKLSTSYLEQIFKKLRNGNLVISQRGPGGGYSPRGEDITVTDVITAVSKLPAHKTFEPILRALDGVHVSQLLRGDSPAP
;
A
#
# COMPACT_ATOMS: atom_id res chain seq x y z
N MET A 1 -13.59 -5.69 5.10
CA MET A 1 -12.88 -4.87 6.09
C MET A 1 -12.30 -3.59 5.49
N TYR A 2 -12.02 -3.57 4.19
CA TYR A 2 -11.41 -2.44 3.49
C TYR A 2 -12.41 -1.84 2.49
N ASP A 3 -13.31 -0.99 2.98
CA ASP A 3 -14.36 -0.32 2.18
C ASP A 3 -14.08 1.20 2.02
N GLY A 4 -12.83 1.60 2.21
CA GLY A 4 -12.42 3.01 2.23
C GLY A 4 -12.46 3.65 3.63
N SER A 5 -13.09 2.99 4.62
CA SER A 5 -13.05 3.42 6.01
C SER A 5 -11.63 3.29 6.60
N PRO A 6 -11.24 4.16 7.55
CA PRO A 6 -9.97 4.00 8.26
C PRO A 6 -9.90 2.67 8.99
N VAL A 7 -8.78 1.95 8.81
CA VAL A 7 -8.50 0.71 9.52
C VAL A 7 -7.31 0.92 10.46
N SER A 8 -7.46 0.52 11.72
CA SER A 8 -6.39 0.66 12.72
C SER A 8 -5.25 -0.33 12.46
N LEU A 9 -4.01 0.07 12.76
CA LEU A 9 -2.85 -0.84 12.64
C LEU A 9 -2.97 -2.06 13.57
N THR A 10 -3.67 -1.93 14.70
CA THR A 10 -3.97 -3.06 15.57
C THR A 10 -4.90 -4.08 14.91
N ALA A 11 -5.88 -3.63 14.13
CA ALA A 11 -6.74 -4.54 13.36
C ALA A 11 -5.95 -5.26 12.26
N ILE A 12 -5.15 -4.51 11.50
CA ILE A 12 -4.29 -5.07 10.44
C ILE A 12 -3.27 -6.05 11.04
N SER A 13 -2.67 -5.70 12.18
CA SER A 13 -1.72 -6.56 12.90
C SER A 13 -2.30 -7.94 13.24
N LYS A 14 -3.56 -7.98 13.70
CA LYS A 14 -4.26 -9.22 14.02
C LYS A 14 -4.51 -10.07 12.77
N GLU A 15 -4.93 -9.46 11.67
CA GLU A 15 -5.24 -10.16 10.42
C GLU A 15 -3.98 -10.66 9.71
N SER A 16 -2.97 -9.80 9.55
CA SER A 16 -1.74 -10.12 8.82
C SER A 16 -0.70 -10.86 9.66
N LYS A 17 -0.93 -11.03 10.97
CA LYS A 17 0.02 -11.60 11.94
C LYS A 17 1.38 -10.88 11.98
N LEU A 18 1.39 -9.57 11.70
CA LEU A 18 2.58 -8.71 11.77
C LEU A 18 2.52 -7.86 13.04
N SER A 19 3.67 -7.45 13.58
CA SER A 19 3.68 -6.57 14.75
C SER A 19 3.19 -5.16 14.39
N THR A 20 2.49 -4.49 15.32
CA THR A 20 2.04 -3.10 15.14
C THR A 20 3.22 -2.17 14.83
N SER A 21 4.36 -2.34 15.50
CA SER A 21 5.57 -1.53 15.27
C SER A 21 6.09 -1.67 13.84
N TYR A 22 6.02 -2.87 13.25
CA TYR A 22 6.43 -3.08 11.86
C TYR A 22 5.45 -2.40 10.89
N LEU A 23 4.15 -2.52 11.15
CA LEU A 23 3.13 -1.83 10.36
C LEU A 23 3.25 -0.31 10.49
N GLU A 24 3.58 0.24 11.66
CA GLU A 24 3.84 1.67 11.84
C GLU A 24 4.97 2.16 10.94
N GLN A 25 6.04 1.38 10.78
CA GLN A 25 7.14 1.72 9.87
C GLN A 25 6.69 1.73 8.41
N ILE A 26 5.91 0.73 7.98
CA ILE A 26 5.36 0.65 6.62
C ILE A 26 4.41 1.83 6.37
N PHE A 27 3.42 2.05 7.24
CA PHE A 27 2.41 3.07 7.08
C PHE A 27 2.96 4.50 7.21
N LYS A 28 4.04 4.70 7.98
CA LYS A 28 4.78 5.97 7.96
C LYS A 28 5.36 6.26 6.58
N LYS A 29 5.93 5.26 5.91
CA LYS A 29 6.47 5.42 4.54
C LYS A 29 5.36 5.67 3.51
N LEU A 30 4.28 4.89 3.56
CA LEU A 30 3.11 5.09 2.70
C LEU A 30 2.51 6.49 2.87
N ARG A 31 2.41 6.97 4.11
CA ARG A 31 1.91 8.32 4.43
C ARG A 31 2.84 9.39 3.87
N ASN A 32 4.16 9.23 4.02
CA ASN A 32 5.14 10.16 3.46
C ASN A 32 5.09 10.20 1.93
N GLY A 33 4.77 9.07 1.28
CA GLY A 33 4.51 8.98 -0.15
C GLY A 33 3.11 9.45 -0.58
N ASN A 34 2.33 10.07 0.31
CA ASN A 34 0.95 10.51 0.06
C ASN A 34 -0.02 9.40 -0.41
N LEU A 35 0.25 8.13 -0.12
CA LEU A 35 -0.59 7.01 -0.57
C LEU A 35 -1.73 6.71 0.41
N VAL A 36 -1.56 7.09 1.69
CA VAL A 36 -2.57 6.89 2.74
C VAL A 36 -2.76 8.18 3.55
N ILE A 37 -3.96 8.34 4.10
CA ILE A 37 -4.27 9.37 5.09
C ILE A 37 -4.44 8.71 6.47
N SER A 38 -4.13 9.46 7.53
CA SER A 38 -4.30 9.00 8.92
C SER A 38 -5.43 9.76 9.59
N GLN A 39 -6.39 9.05 10.17
CA GLN A 39 -7.42 9.62 11.03
C GLN A 39 -7.11 9.32 12.50
N ARG A 40 -7.18 10.34 13.36
CA ARG A 40 -6.98 10.19 14.81
C ARG A 40 -8.32 9.98 15.53
N GLY A 41 -8.26 9.45 16.75
CA GLY A 41 -9.42 9.26 17.63
C GLY A 41 -10.05 7.87 17.54
N PRO A 42 -11.14 7.62 18.28
CA PRO A 42 -11.89 6.36 18.24
C PRO A 42 -12.34 6.03 16.81
N GLY A 43 -12.11 4.79 16.35
CA GLY A 43 -12.37 4.39 14.96
C GLY A 43 -11.39 4.96 13.93
N GLY A 44 -10.33 5.65 14.38
CA GLY A 44 -9.26 6.13 13.53
C GLY A 44 -8.33 5.01 13.04
N GLY A 45 -7.37 5.39 12.21
CA GLY A 45 -6.49 4.45 11.52
C GLY A 45 -5.97 5.05 10.23
N TYR A 46 -5.75 4.18 9.24
CA TYR A 46 -5.31 4.59 7.91
C TYR A 46 -6.33 4.18 6.85
N SER A 47 -6.51 5.04 5.85
CA SER A 47 -7.26 4.73 4.64
C SER A 47 -6.45 5.12 3.40
N PRO A 48 -6.68 4.47 2.25
CA PRO A 48 -6.10 4.90 0.98
C PRO A 48 -6.48 6.35 0.66
N ARG A 49 -5.57 7.09 0.01
CA ARG A 49 -5.86 8.47 -0.43
C ARG A 49 -6.84 8.51 -1.61
N GLY A 50 -6.91 7.45 -2.42
CA GLY A 50 -7.78 7.36 -3.59
C GLY A 50 -7.57 6.06 -4.38
N GLU A 51 -8.25 5.93 -5.51
CA GLU A 51 -8.24 4.72 -6.35
C GLU A 51 -7.08 4.68 -7.36
N ASP A 52 -6.43 5.81 -7.62
CA ASP A 52 -5.32 5.95 -8.59
C ASP A 52 -3.94 5.54 -8.05
N ILE A 53 -3.88 4.79 -6.94
CA ILE A 53 -2.62 4.31 -6.39
C ILE A 53 -2.12 3.13 -7.24
N THR A 54 -0.91 3.25 -7.79
CA THR A 54 -0.27 2.17 -8.55
C THR A 54 0.52 1.23 -7.65
N VAL A 55 0.75 0.00 -8.13
CA VAL A 55 1.62 -0.97 -7.46
C VAL A 55 3.06 -0.42 -7.35
N THR A 56 3.53 0.27 -8.40
CA THR A 56 4.85 0.91 -8.43
C THR A 56 4.98 1.99 -7.35
N ASP A 57 3.94 2.78 -7.09
CA ASP A 57 3.93 3.77 -6.00
C ASP A 57 4.13 3.11 -4.63
N VAL A 58 3.40 2.02 -4.37
CA VAL A 58 3.47 1.28 -3.10
C VAL A 58 4.86 0.69 -2.88
N ILE A 59 5.42 0.03 -3.91
CA ILE A 59 6.76 -0.57 -3.84
C ILE A 59 7.81 0.52 -3.60
N THR A 60 7.75 1.61 -4.36
CA THR A 60 8.70 2.73 -4.27
C THR A 60 8.63 3.43 -2.92
N ALA A 61 7.44 3.59 -2.34
CA ALA A 61 7.29 4.21 -1.03
C ALA A 61 7.90 3.35 0.10
N VAL A 62 7.68 2.04 0.08
CA VAL A 62 8.06 1.16 1.20
C VAL A 62 9.50 0.65 1.09
N SER A 63 10.00 0.44 -0.13
CA SER A 63 11.27 -0.22 -0.41
C SER A 63 12.33 0.75 -0.92
N LYS A 64 13.59 0.51 -0.54
CA LYS A 64 14.74 1.09 -1.23
C LYS A 64 15.12 0.12 -2.34
N LEU A 65 14.61 0.33 -3.54
CA LEU A 65 14.99 -0.51 -4.69
C LEU A 65 16.47 -0.23 -5.02
N PRO A 66 17.34 -1.26 -5.02
CA PRO A 66 18.73 -1.06 -5.40
C PRO A 66 18.77 -0.70 -6.88
N ALA A 67 19.57 0.29 -7.26
CA ALA A 67 19.75 0.76 -8.63
C ALA A 67 20.28 -0.31 -9.63
N HIS A 68 20.46 -1.55 -9.19
CA HIS A 68 20.81 -2.65 -10.08
C HIS A 68 19.64 -2.97 -11.02
N LYS A 69 19.97 -3.12 -12.31
CA LYS A 69 19.05 -3.28 -13.45
C LYS A 69 18.10 -4.49 -13.38
N THR A 70 18.22 -5.35 -12.37
CA THR A 70 17.42 -6.59 -12.26
C THR A 70 15.94 -6.33 -12.00
N PHE A 71 15.59 -5.25 -11.28
CA PHE A 71 14.19 -4.93 -10.99
C PHE A 71 13.50 -4.09 -12.06
N GLU A 72 14.26 -3.46 -12.97
CA GLU A 72 13.71 -2.58 -14.02
C GLU A 72 12.64 -3.28 -14.90
N PRO A 73 12.84 -4.52 -15.38
CA PRO A 73 11.80 -5.21 -16.15
C PRO A 73 10.51 -5.42 -15.35
N ILE A 74 10.63 -5.67 -14.05
CA ILE A 74 9.48 -5.90 -13.16
C ILE A 74 8.74 -4.58 -12.93
N LEU A 75 9.46 -3.49 -12.63
CA LEU A 75 8.84 -2.18 -12.44
C LEU A 75 8.14 -1.69 -13.72
N ARG A 76 8.76 -1.93 -14.88
CA ARG A 76 8.15 -1.62 -16.18
C ARG A 76 6.91 -2.45 -16.45
N ALA A 77 6.91 -3.74 -16.10
CA ALA A 77 5.74 -4.61 -16.25
C ALA A 77 4.58 -4.23 -15.30
N LEU A 78 4.90 -3.58 -14.18
CA LEU A 78 3.92 -3.07 -13.21
C LEU A 78 3.49 -1.63 -13.48
N ASP A 79 4.07 -0.98 -14.49
CA ASP A 79 3.73 0.39 -14.84
C ASP A 79 2.26 0.50 -15.25
N GLY A 80 1.54 1.47 -14.68
CA GLY A 80 0.09 1.62 -14.87
C GLY A 80 -0.80 0.56 -14.21
N VAL A 81 -0.25 -0.40 -13.44
CA VAL A 81 -1.07 -1.36 -12.68
C VAL A 81 -1.58 -0.70 -11.41
N HIS A 82 -2.88 -0.45 -11.34
CA HIS A 82 -3.55 0.11 -10.17
C HIS A 82 -3.83 -0.97 -9.12
N VAL A 83 -3.66 -0.63 -7.83
CA VAL A 83 -3.91 -1.55 -6.71
C VAL A 83 -5.37 -2.07 -6.71
N SER A 84 -6.31 -1.27 -7.18
CA SER A 84 -7.72 -1.65 -7.29
C SER A 84 -7.99 -2.78 -8.30
N GLN A 85 -7.07 -3.04 -9.23
CA GLN A 85 -7.17 -4.16 -10.18
C GLN A 85 -6.79 -5.49 -9.51
N LEU A 86 -5.81 -5.49 -8.59
CA LEU A 86 -5.41 -6.68 -7.85
C LEU A 86 -6.54 -7.25 -6.96
N LEU A 87 -7.43 -6.37 -6.49
CA LEU A 87 -8.55 -6.74 -5.62
C LEU A 87 -9.70 -7.40 -6.37
N ARG A 88 -9.85 -7.14 -7.67
CA ARG A 88 -10.95 -7.66 -8.50
C ARG A 88 -10.66 -9.04 -9.08
N GLY A 89 -9.41 -9.51 -9.00
CA GLY A 89 -8.98 -10.71 -9.72
C GLY A 89 -8.99 -10.55 -11.24
N ASP A 90 -9.26 -9.34 -11.73
CA ASP A 90 -9.18 -8.99 -13.12
C ASP A 90 -7.70 -8.92 -13.49
N SER A 91 -7.27 -9.81 -14.38
CA SER A 91 -5.96 -9.71 -15.02
C SER A 91 -5.83 -8.29 -15.59
N PRO A 92 -4.73 -7.55 -15.32
CA PRO A 92 -4.53 -6.23 -15.90
C PRO A 92 -4.20 -6.38 -17.39
N ALA A 93 -5.25 -6.62 -18.19
CA ALA A 93 -5.28 -6.82 -19.65
C ALA A 93 -4.37 -7.97 -20.20
N PRO A 94 -4.64 -8.45 -21.44
CA PRO A 94 -3.78 -9.44 -22.11
C PRO A 94 -2.39 -8.91 -22.48
#